data_AF-A0A8D8AXZ3-F1
#
_entry.id   AF-A0A8D8AXZ3-F1
#
_cell.length_a   1.000
_cell.length_b   1.000
_cell.length_c   1.000
_cell.angle_alpha   90.00
_cell.angle_beta   90.00
_cell.angle_gamma   90.00
#
_symmetry.space_group_name_H-M   'P 1'
#
loop_
_entity.id
_entity.type
_entity.pdbx_description
1 polymer ?
#
loop_
_entity_poly.entity_id
_entity_poly.type
_entity_poly.pdbx_seq_one_letter_code
_entity_poly.pdbx_strand_id
1 'polypeptide(L)'
;ITMHLQELDIQLTELYRIPDNFGDPVKIGSPRVEIDTKIEHVVFKTESELPKGRYYLKVAYTGSMRNYQSGYLVSSYRDDSDTVNYVGSTHFQATLARRVFPCYDEPDLKATISLWITHHKSY
;
A
#
# COMPACT_ATOMS: atom_id res chain seq x y z
N ILE A 1 -6.73 12.01 6.89
CA ILE A 1 -6.58 11.47 5.52
C ILE A 1 -7.18 10.06 5.53
N THR A 2 -8.11 9.74 4.64
CA THR A 2 -8.78 8.43 4.62
C THR A 2 -8.44 7.70 3.32
N MET A 3 -8.07 6.42 3.40
CA MET A 3 -7.69 5.56 2.28
C MET A 3 -8.29 4.16 2.47
N HIS A 4 -8.22 3.31 1.45
CA HIS A 4 -8.59 1.90 1.54
C HIS A 4 -7.44 1.05 2.09
N LEU A 5 -7.78 0.11 2.97
CA LEU A 5 -6.87 -0.86 3.55
C LEU A 5 -7.63 -2.11 3.97
N GLN A 6 -7.08 -3.27 3.64
CA GLN A 6 -7.63 -4.55 4.08
C GLN A 6 -6.49 -5.51 4.44
N GLU A 7 -6.55 -6.08 5.65
CA GLU A 7 -5.62 -7.13 6.12
C GLU A 7 -4.12 -6.75 6.09
N LEU A 8 -3.80 -5.45 6.19
CA LEU A 8 -2.44 -4.95 6.34
C LEU A 8 -2.23 -4.41 7.75
N ASP A 9 -1.03 -4.59 8.29
CA ASP A 9 -0.64 -4.08 9.61
C ASP A 9 0.32 -2.89 9.45
N ILE A 10 -0.12 -1.70 9.86
CA ILE A 10 0.64 -0.46 9.73
C ILE A 10 1.73 -0.38 10.81
N GLN A 11 2.99 -0.31 10.39
CA GLN A 11 4.15 -0.25 11.28
C GLN A 11 4.61 1.19 11.56
N LEU A 12 4.51 2.08 10.55
CA LEU A 12 5.01 3.44 10.63
C LEU A 12 4.19 4.38 9.76
N THR A 13 3.98 5.59 10.25
CA THR A 13 3.43 6.71 9.49
C THR A 13 4.28 7.97 9.65
N GLU A 14 4.56 8.62 8.53
CA GLU A 14 5.21 9.92 8.51
C GLU A 14 4.52 10.79 7.46
N LEU A 15 4.17 12.02 7.85
CA LEU A 15 3.54 12.99 6.97
C LEU A 15 4.49 14.15 6.71
N TYR A 16 4.62 14.52 5.45
CA TYR A 16 5.47 15.61 5.00
C TYR A 16 4.65 16.62 4.19
N ARG A 17 4.97 17.91 4.35
CA ARG A 17 4.49 18.98 3.47
C ARG A 17 5.49 19.16 2.35
N ILE A 18 5.00 19.25 1.11
CA ILE A 18 5.83 19.60 -0.05
C ILE A 18 5.70 21.11 -0.28
N PRO A 19 6.78 21.90 -0.16
CA PRO A 19 6.76 23.32 -0.45
C PRO A 19 6.40 23.61 -1.92
N ASP A 20 5.73 24.73 -2.17
CA ASP A 20 5.37 25.12 -3.54
C ASP A 20 6.58 25.48 -4.40
N ASN A 21 7.65 25.95 -3.76
CA ASN A 21 8.91 26.36 -4.40
C ASN A 21 9.86 25.20 -4.74
N PHE A 22 9.35 23.97 -4.89
CA PHE A 22 10.15 22.78 -5.21
C PHE A 22 11.27 22.45 -4.19
N GLY A 23 11.12 22.91 -2.94
CA GLY A 23 12.01 22.52 -1.85
C GLY A 23 11.78 21.08 -1.39
N ASP A 24 12.70 20.57 -0.58
CA ASP A 24 12.59 19.22 -0.03
C ASP A 24 11.33 19.07 0.83
N PRO A 25 10.68 17.88 0.84
CA PRO A 25 9.56 17.60 1.73
C PRO A 25 9.94 17.78 3.20
N VAL A 26 9.17 18.57 3.94
CA VAL A 26 9.40 18.82 5.38
C VAL A 26 8.46 17.95 6.20
N LYS A 27 9.01 17.16 7.13
CA LYS A 27 8.19 16.32 8.03
C LYS A 27 7.35 17.22 8.94
N ILE A 28 6.04 17.00 8.95
CA ILE A 28 5.08 17.76 9.76
C ILE A 28 4.38 16.93 10.84
N GLY A 29 4.58 15.61 10.85
CA GLY A 29 4.07 14.77 11.93
C GLY A 29 4.08 13.27 11.62
N SER A 30 3.57 12.50 12.57
CA SER A 30 3.33 11.06 12.47
C SER A 30 1.86 10.80 12.79
N PRO A 31 0.97 10.74 11.77
CA PRO A 31 -0.46 10.61 11.99
C PRO A 31 -0.83 9.36 12.79
N ARG A 32 -1.78 9.49 13.71
CA ARG A 32 -2.38 8.33 14.39
C ARG A 32 -3.20 7.52 13.38
N VAL A 33 -3.18 6.20 13.53
CA VAL A 33 -3.84 5.28 12.60
C VAL A 33 -5.10 4.73 13.26
N GLU A 34 -6.22 4.82 12.57
CA GLU A 34 -7.46 4.15 12.94
C GLU A 34 -7.94 3.31 11.75
N ILE A 35 -8.25 2.04 11.98
CA ILE A 35 -8.67 1.11 10.94
C ILE A 35 -10.12 0.72 11.20
N ASP A 36 -10.96 0.91 10.20
CA ASP A 36 -12.33 0.39 10.18
C ASP A 36 -12.37 -0.81 9.22
N THR A 37 -12.44 -2.01 9.81
CA THR A 37 -12.45 -3.26 9.06
C THR A 37 -13.77 -3.55 8.35
N LYS A 38 -14.86 -2.86 8.69
CA LYS A 38 -16.18 -3.08 8.08
C LYS A 38 -16.28 -2.42 6.71
N ILE A 39 -15.74 -1.21 6.61
CA ILE A 39 -15.72 -0.43 5.36
C ILE A 39 -14.34 -0.46 4.68
N GLU A 40 -13.39 -1.21 5.26
CA GLU A 40 -12.03 -1.40 4.72
C GLU A 40 -11.28 -0.07 4.54
N HIS A 41 -11.43 0.82 5.53
CA HIS A 41 -10.76 2.12 5.55
C HIS A 41 -9.67 2.18 6.60
N VAL A 42 -8.63 2.93 6.27
CA VAL A 42 -7.64 3.45 7.21
C VAL A 42 -7.73 4.97 7.24
N VAL A 43 -7.80 5.51 8.46
CA VAL A 43 -7.80 6.95 8.73
C VAL A 43 -6.49 7.32 9.41
N PHE A 44 -5.70 8.15 8.71
CA PHE A 44 -4.52 8.81 9.24
C PHE A 44 -4.94 10.16 9.83
N LYS A 45 -5.07 10.22 11.16
CA LYS A 45 -5.47 11.41 11.92
C LYS A 45 -4.28 12.30 12.22
N THR A 46 -4.38 13.55 11.80
CA THR A 46 -3.43 14.63 12.10
C THR A 46 -3.86 15.37 13.37
N GLU A 47 -2.92 16.04 14.03
CA GLU A 47 -3.19 16.82 15.25
C GLU A 47 -4.04 18.07 14.96
N SER A 48 -3.90 18.60 13.76
CA SER A 48 -4.62 19.77 13.26
C SER A 48 -5.11 19.56 11.83
N GLU A 49 -6.00 20.43 11.39
CA GLU A 49 -6.44 20.46 10.00
C GLU A 49 -5.27 20.79 9.07
N LEU A 50 -5.17 20.05 7.97
CA LEU A 50 -4.12 20.27 6.97
C LEU A 50 -4.54 21.42 6.04
N PRO A 51 -3.74 22.50 5.93
CA PRO A 51 -3.97 23.53 4.93
C PRO A 51 -3.97 22.97 3.50
N LYS A 52 -4.58 23.68 2.55
CA LYS A 52 -4.58 23.23 1.15
C LYS A 52 -3.16 23.08 0.59
N GLY A 53 -2.96 22.06 -0.24
CA GLY A 53 -1.77 21.87 -1.07
C GLY A 53 -1.22 20.45 -1.05
N ARG A 54 0.08 20.30 -1.31
CA ARG A 54 0.72 19.01 -1.60
C ARG A 54 1.36 18.39 -0.36
N TYR A 55 1.14 17.10 -0.20
CA TYR A 55 1.66 16.32 0.92
C TYR A 55 2.25 15.00 0.43
N TYR A 56 3.18 14.47 1.21
CA TYR A 56 3.72 13.13 1.04
C TYR A 56 3.45 12.33 2.31
N LEU A 57 2.64 11.28 2.19
CA LEU A 57 2.36 10.34 3.27
C LEU A 57 3.21 9.09 3.04
N LYS A 58 4.12 8.83 3.97
CA LYS A 58 4.92 7.61 4.00
C LYS A 58 4.29 6.64 4.99
N VAL A 59 4.02 5.43 4.51
CA VAL A 59 3.42 4.35 5.30
C VAL A 59 4.30 3.12 5.17
N ALA A 60 4.82 2.61 6.28
CA ALA A 60 5.40 1.28 6.31
C ALA A 60 4.35 0.31 6.84
N TYR A 61 4.20 -0.83 6.19
CA TYR A 61 3.18 -1.81 6.52
C TYR A 61 3.68 -3.22 6.23
N THR A 62 3.04 -4.21 6.86
CA THR A 62 3.23 -5.62 6.56
C THR A 62 1.90 -6.23 6.14
N GLY A 63 1.96 -7.35 5.42
CA GLY A 63 0.80 -8.09 4.96
C GLY A 63 1.17 -9.57 4.84
N SER A 64 0.15 -10.42 4.78
CA SER A 64 0.35 -11.86 4.56
C SER A 64 0.13 -12.21 3.09
N MET A 65 1.07 -12.97 2.51
CA MET A 65 0.83 -13.63 1.22
C MET A 65 -0.17 -14.76 1.45
N ARG A 66 -1.26 -14.79 0.69
CA ARG A 66 -2.32 -15.79 0.84
C ARG A 66 -2.59 -16.52 -0.48
N ASN A 67 -3.13 -17.72 -0.37
CA ASN A 67 -3.48 -18.57 -1.52
C ASN A 67 -4.92 -18.34 -2.02
N TYR A 68 -5.60 -17.29 -1.55
CA TYR A 68 -6.91 -16.92 -2.08
C TYR A 68 -6.74 -16.18 -3.41
N GLN A 69 -7.69 -16.33 -4.33
CA GLN A 69 -7.69 -15.82 -5.71
C GLN A 69 -7.78 -14.28 -5.84
N SER A 70 -7.19 -13.50 -4.93
CA SER A 70 -7.47 -12.07 -4.78
C SER A 70 -6.38 -11.31 -4.02
N GLY A 71 -5.90 -10.19 -4.56
CA GLY A 71 -4.85 -9.37 -3.94
C GLY A 71 -3.45 -9.78 -4.43
N TYR A 72 -2.55 -10.15 -3.49
CA TYR A 72 -1.26 -10.77 -3.80
C TYR A 72 -1.38 -12.29 -3.62
N LEU A 73 -1.11 -13.03 -4.69
CA LEU A 73 -1.31 -14.46 -4.81
C LEU A 73 0.02 -15.18 -4.95
N VAL A 74 0.15 -16.33 -4.31
CA VAL A 74 1.24 -17.28 -4.57
C VAL A 74 0.67 -18.46 -5.34
N SER A 75 1.16 -18.69 -6.55
CA SER A 75 0.88 -19.90 -7.33
C SER A 75 2.15 -20.74 -7.48
N SER A 76 1.99 -21.98 -7.93
CA SER A 76 3.10 -22.89 -8.18
C SER A 76 2.98 -23.58 -9.53
N TYR A 77 4.12 -23.98 -10.08
CA TYR A 77 4.23 -24.79 -11.29
C TYR A 77 5.38 -25.78 -11.16
N ARG A 78 5.36 -26.83 -11.98
CA ARG A 78 6.47 -27.78 -12.09
C ARG A 78 7.26 -27.46 -13.35
N ASP A 79 8.59 -27.46 -13.23
CA ASP A 79 9.48 -27.35 -14.39
C ASP A 79 9.72 -28.72 -15.06
N ASP A 80 10.53 -28.73 -16.11
CA ASP A 80 10.87 -29.93 -16.87
C ASP A 80 11.63 -30.99 -16.04
N SER A 81 12.18 -30.60 -14.89
CA SER A 81 12.85 -31.49 -13.93
C SER A 81 11.93 -31.95 -12.78
N ASP A 82 10.62 -31.72 -12.91
CA ASP A 82 9.59 -31.98 -11.90
C ASP A 82 9.79 -31.21 -10.57
N THR A 83 10.58 -30.13 -10.58
CA THR A 83 10.79 -29.29 -9.41
C THR A 83 9.65 -28.28 -9.27
N VAL A 84 9.10 -28.17 -8.05
CA VAL A 84 8.02 -27.23 -7.73
C VAL A 84 8.61 -25.83 -7.54
N ASN A 85 8.25 -24.92 -8.42
CA ASN A 85 8.59 -23.50 -8.37
C ASN A 85 7.37 -22.69 -7.93
N TYR A 86 7.60 -21.61 -7.19
CA TYR A 86 6.55 -20.68 -6.74
C TYR A 86 6.66 -19.36 -7.48
N VAL A 87 5.54 -18.68 -7.69
CA VAL A 87 5.49 -17.35 -8.29
C VAL A 87 4.50 -16.47 -7.55
N GLY A 88 4.94 -15.25 -7.25
CA GLY A 88 4.08 -14.18 -6.74
C GLY A 88 3.42 -13.44 -7.89
N SER A 89 2.10 -13.27 -7.84
CA SER A 89 1.34 -12.51 -8.82
C SER A 89 0.27 -11.66 -8.12
N THR A 90 -0.31 -10.69 -8.84
CA THR A 90 -1.34 -9.81 -8.28
C THR A 90 -2.61 -9.84 -9.12
N HIS A 91 -3.76 -9.83 -8.45
CA HIS A 91 -5.06 -9.62 -9.07
C HIS A 91 -5.86 -8.61 -8.25
N PHE A 92 -5.92 -7.36 -8.72
CA PHE A 92 -6.49 -6.22 -7.99
C PHE A 92 -7.96 -5.95 -8.30
N GLN A 93 -8.50 -6.48 -9.40
CA GLN A 93 -9.88 -6.19 -9.76
C GLN A 93 -10.88 -6.90 -8.83
N ALA A 94 -11.94 -6.24 -8.34
CA ALA A 94 -12.27 -4.82 -8.57
C ALA A 94 -11.65 -3.88 -7.52
N THR A 95 -11.56 -4.31 -6.26
CA THR A 95 -11.20 -3.48 -5.10
C THR A 95 -10.20 -4.20 -4.19
N LEU A 96 -9.24 -4.90 -4.80
CA LEU A 96 -8.30 -5.77 -4.08
C LEU A 96 -6.89 -5.19 -4.01
N ALA A 97 -6.64 -4.02 -4.60
CA ALA A 97 -5.36 -3.32 -4.43
C ALA A 97 -5.12 -2.96 -2.96
N ARG A 98 -6.19 -2.61 -2.22
CA ARG A 98 -6.19 -2.33 -0.77
C ARG A 98 -5.67 -3.47 0.12
N ARG A 99 -5.57 -4.70 -0.42
CA ARG A 99 -4.97 -5.87 0.26
C ARG A 99 -3.46 -5.97 0.10
N VAL A 100 -2.87 -5.18 -0.78
CA VAL A 100 -1.43 -5.23 -1.10
C VAL A 100 -0.71 -3.97 -0.69
N PHE A 101 -1.37 -2.81 -0.77
CA PHE A 101 -0.87 -1.56 -0.23
C PHE A 101 -2.02 -0.61 0.13
N PRO A 102 -1.87 0.24 1.16
CA PRO A 102 -2.86 1.26 1.48
C PRO A 102 -2.96 2.26 0.32
N CYS A 103 -4.14 2.40 -0.29
CA CYS A 103 -4.32 3.23 -1.49
C CYS A 103 -5.73 3.82 -1.58
N TYR A 104 -5.89 4.82 -2.46
CA TYR A 104 -7.20 5.29 -2.88
C TYR A 104 -7.77 4.31 -3.93
N ASP A 105 -8.24 3.15 -3.46
CA ASP A 105 -8.71 2.03 -4.29
C ASP A 105 -10.11 2.28 -4.91
N GLU A 106 -10.19 3.35 -5.73
CA GLU A 106 -11.35 3.76 -6.52
C GLU A 106 -10.90 4.03 -7.96
N PRO A 107 -11.63 3.57 -8.99
CA PRO A 107 -11.18 3.63 -10.39
C PRO A 107 -10.98 5.06 -10.92
N ASP A 108 -11.74 6.03 -10.38
CA ASP A 108 -11.67 7.43 -10.80
C ASP A 108 -10.47 8.19 -10.20
N LEU A 109 -9.81 7.63 -9.17
CA LEU A 109 -8.68 8.24 -8.47
C LEU A 109 -7.34 7.79 -9.06
N LYS A 110 -7.11 8.17 -10.32
CA LYS A 110 -5.89 7.81 -11.06
C LYS A 110 -4.62 8.42 -10.46
N ALA A 111 -3.55 7.63 -10.42
CA ALA A 111 -2.23 8.07 -9.97
C ALA A 111 -1.12 7.36 -10.78
N THR A 112 0.09 7.92 -10.74
CA THR A 112 1.29 7.25 -11.26
C THR A 112 1.89 6.36 -10.17
N ILE A 113 2.27 5.14 -10.51
CA ILE A 113 2.88 4.17 -9.59
C ILE A 113 4.31 3.90 -10.02
N SER A 114 5.27 4.18 -9.13
CA SER A 114 6.65 3.70 -9.26
C SER A 114 6.83 2.51 -8.31
N LEU A 115 7.29 1.38 -8.84
CA LEU A 115 7.32 0.11 -8.13
C LEU A 115 8.74 -0.44 -8.03
N TRP A 116 9.13 -0.85 -6.84
CA TRP A 116 10.36 -1.58 -6.56
C TRP A 116 10.01 -2.84 -5.78
N ILE A 117 10.59 -3.97 -6.17
CA ILE A 117 10.38 -5.27 -5.55
C ILE A 117 11.74 -5.84 -5.16
N THR A 118 11.89 -6.20 -3.89
CA THR A 118 13.04 -6.97 -3.42
C THR A 118 12.65 -8.45 -3.39
N HIS A 119 13.41 -9.29 -4.09
CA HIS A 119 13.20 -10.73 -4.13
C HIS A 119 14.53 -11.47 -3.99
N HIS A 120 14.45 -12.79 -3.78
CA HIS A 120 15.64 -13.62 -3.77
C HIS A 120 16.30 -13.62 -5.16
N LYS A 121 17.63 -13.67 -5.23
CA LYS A 121 18.41 -13.57 -6.49
C LYS A 121 18.11 -14.66 -7.52
N SER A 122 17.50 -15.77 -7.08
CA SER A 122 17.14 -16.89 -7.94
C SER A 122 15.77 -16.73 -8.61
N TYR A 123 15.06 -15.65 -8.31
CA TYR A 123 13.82 -15.26 -8.98
C TYR A 123 14.13 -14.21 -10.04
#